data_AF-A0A4Y2JZM6-F1
#
_entry.id   AF-A0A4Y2JZM6-F1
#
_cell.length_a   1.000
_cell.length_b   1.000
_cell.length_c   1.000
_cell.angle_alpha   90.00
_cell.angle_beta   90.00
_cell.angle_gamma   90.00
#
_symmetry.space_group_name_H-M   'P 1'
#
loop_
_entity.id
_entity.type
_entity.pdbx_description
1 polymer ?
#
loop_
_entity_poly.entity_id
_entity_poly.type
_entity_poly.pdbx_seq_one_letter_code
_entity_poly.pdbx_strand_id
1 'polypeptide(L)'
;MIERCHKLKVYIDKALIDIGSDTKFSYLEWSKIKNLIDSLQPFKLAVEALCRRDSTLLTAETTVKFILEKLLTQDTVLSAELSEALRVRIKERRTVVTGILIYTESKKNDTRRAEDTFTMLKKSYTTRNEKYLRKSYSR
;
A
#
# COMPACT_ATOMS: atom_id res chain seq x y z
N MET A 1 -18.98 -10.43 -3.79
CA MET A 1 -19.98 -11.33 -3.18
C MET A 1 -20.45 -10.80 -1.83
N ILE A 2 -19.52 -10.46 -0.93
CA ILE A 2 -19.81 -9.90 0.40
C ILE A 2 -20.56 -8.56 0.34
N GLU A 3 -20.21 -7.67 -0.60
CA GLU A 3 -20.92 -6.40 -0.81
C GLU A 3 -22.41 -6.60 -1.16
N ARG A 4 -22.72 -7.62 -1.98
CA ARG A 4 -24.11 -8.00 -2.32
C ARG A 4 -24.85 -8.56 -1.11
N CYS A 5 -24.18 -9.39 -0.31
CA CYS A 5 -24.74 -9.92 0.94
C CYS A 5 -25.10 -8.77 1.91
N HIS A 6 -24.19 -7.83 2.14
CA HIS A 6 -24.46 -6.68 3.01
C HIS A 6 -25.59 -5.77 2.48
N LYS A 7 -25.73 -5.60 1.16
CA LYS A 7 -26.87 -4.89 0.54
C LYS A 7 -28.19 -5.61 0.77
N LEU A 8 -28.18 -6.93 0.80
CA LEU A 8 -29.37 -7.76 0.99
C LEU A 8 -29.71 -8.05 2.46
N LYS A 9 -28.97 -7.48 3.43
CA LYS A 9 -29.14 -7.78 4.87
C LYS A 9 -30.60 -7.72 5.35
N VAL A 10 -31.36 -6.72 4.91
CA VAL A 10 -32.78 -6.54 5.30
C VAL A 10 -33.66 -7.67 4.75
N TYR A 11 -33.37 -8.14 3.53
CA TYR A 11 -34.10 -9.25 2.92
C TYR A 11 -33.72 -10.59 3.56
N ILE A 12 -32.44 -10.74 3.94
CA ILE A 12 -31.96 -11.90 4.70
C ILE A 12 -32.67 -11.97 6.05
N ASP A 13 -32.72 -10.85 6.79
CA ASP A 13 -33.39 -10.77 8.09
C ASP A 13 -34.89 -11.08 7.98
N LYS A 14 -35.57 -10.57 6.93
CA LYS A 14 -36.99 -10.87 6.66
C LYS A 14 -37.20 -12.35 6.30
N ALA A 15 -36.39 -12.91 5.41
CA ALA A 15 -36.49 -14.31 5.03
C ALA A 15 -36.25 -15.25 6.22
N LEU A 16 -35.34 -14.89 7.13
CA LEU A 16 -35.11 -15.64 8.37
C LEU A 16 -36.34 -15.60 9.30
N ILE A 17 -37.03 -14.46 9.38
CA ILE A 17 -38.29 -14.34 10.12
C ILE A 17 -39.39 -15.19 9.46
N ASP A 18 -39.52 -15.14 8.13
CA ASP A 18 -40.57 -15.86 7.39
C ASP A 18 -40.43 -17.40 7.54
N ILE A 19 -39.20 -17.90 7.65
CA ILE A 19 -38.89 -19.33 7.86
C ILE A 19 -38.99 -19.72 9.35
N GLY A 20 -39.19 -18.76 10.26
CA GLY A 20 -39.23 -19.01 11.70
C GLY A 20 -37.86 -19.38 12.29
N SER A 21 -36.77 -18.92 11.66
CA SER A 21 -35.41 -19.17 12.13
C SER A 21 -35.03 -18.21 13.26
N ASP A 22 -34.53 -18.77 14.36
CA ASP A 22 -33.99 -17.97 15.48
C ASP A 22 -32.59 -17.40 15.19
N THR A 23 -31.93 -17.85 14.12
CA THR A 23 -30.62 -17.30 13.75
C THR A 23 -30.77 -15.91 13.16
N LYS A 24 -30.08 -14.93 13.76
CA LYS A 24 -30.03 -13.54 13.30
C LYS A 24 -28.61 -13.02 13.42
N PHE A 25 -28.19 -12.27 12.41
CA PHE A 25 -26.95 -11.51 12.50
C PHE A 25 -27.17 -10.31 13.41
N SER A 26 -26.30 -10.18 14.41
CA SER A 26 -26.23 -9.02 15.26
C SER A 26 -25.77 -7.78 14.49
N TYR A 27 -26.08 -6.61 15.02
CA TYR A 27 -25.55 -5.34 14.50
C TYR A 27 -24.01 -5.34 14.44
N LEU A 28 -23.35 -5.97 15.42
CA LEU A 28 -21.90 -6.05 15.48
C LEU A 28 -21.33 -6.89 14.34
N GLU A 29 -21.96 -8.02 13.99
CA GLU A 29 -21.54 -8.86 12.87
C GLU A 29 -21.71 -8.15 11.54
N TRP A 30 -22.83 -7.44 11.34
CA TRP A 30 -23.02 -6.60 10.15
C TRP A 30 -21.99 -5.47 10.07
N SER A 31 -21.63 -4.87 11.20
CA SER A 31 -20.58 -3.85 11.28
C SER A 31 -19.21 -4.41 10.88
N LYS A 32 -18.85 -5.62 11.34
CA LYS A 32 -17.61 -6.31 10.91
C LYS A 32 -17.59 -6.58 9.41
N ILE A 33 -18.71 -7.03 8.84
CA ILE A 33 -18.84 -7.25 7.39
C ILE A 33 -18.66 -5.94 6.63
N LYS A 34 -19.24 -4.85 7.12
CA LYS A 34 -19.07 -3.52 6.53
C LYS A 34 -17.61 -3.06 6.56
N ASN A 35 -16.95 -3.16 7.71
CA ASN A 35 -15.54 -2.80 7.85
C ASN A 35 -14.64 -3.62 6.91
N LEU A 36 -14.96 -4.89 6.70
CA LEU A 36 -14.28 -5.74 5.74
C LEU A 36 -14.48 -5.26 4.29
N ILE A 37 -15.72 -4.92 3.89
CA ILE A 37 -16.01 -4.37 2.56
C ILE A 37 -15.23 -3.07 2.34
N ASP A 38 -15.27 -2.17 3.32
CA ASP A 38 -14.61 -0.87 3.23
C ASP A 38 -13.08 -1.04 3.13
N SER A 39 -12.49 -1.95 3.91
CA SER A 39 -11.05 -2.26 3.87
C SER A 39 -10.60 -2.89 2.56
N LEU A 40 -11.48 -3.64 1.87
CA LEU A 40 -11.16 -4.29 0.60
C LEU A 40 -11.37 -3.37 -0.62
N GLN A 41 -12.11 -2.26 -0.46
CA GLN A 41 -12.41 -1.35 -1.56
C GLN A 41 -11.17 -0.75 -2.24
N PRO A 42 -10.12 -0.31 -1.51
CA PRO A 42 -8.88 0.18 -2.14
C PRO A 42 -8.17 -0.89 -2.97
N PHE A 43 -8.25 -2.16 -2.57
CA PHE A 43 -7.65 -3.28 -3.31
C PHE A 43 -8.37 -3.54 -4.62
N LYS A 44 -9.70 -3.43 -4.64
CA LYS A 44 -10.48 -3.53 -5.88
C LYS A 44 -10.03 -2.48 -6.90
N LEU A 45 -9.98 -1.21 -6.48
CA LEU A 45 -9.54 -0.10 -7.34
C LEU A 45 -8.09 -0.29 -7.81
N ALA A 46 -7.23 -0.82 -6.93
CA ALA A 46 -5.85 -1.10 -7.26
C ALA A 46 -5.73 -2.18 -8.34
N VAL A 47 -6.46 -3.29 -8.22
CA VAL A 47 -6.48 -4.33 -9.24
C VAL A 47 -6.98 -3.78 -10.57
N GLU A 48 -8.05 -2.99 -10.56
CA GLU A 48 -8.56 -2.33 -11.77
C GLU A 48 -7.49 -1.42 -12.42
N ALA A 49 -6.77 -0.63 -11.63
CA ALA A 49 -5.70 0.23 -12.14
C ALA A 49 -4.52 -0.56 -12.71
N LEU A 50 -4.11 -1.64 -12.05
CA LEU A 50 -2.99 -2.50 -12.45
C LEU A 50 -3.30 -3.35 -13.68
N CYS A 51 -4.54 -3.79 -13.84
CA CYS A 51 -4.98 -4.61 -14.96
C CYS A 51 -5.22 -3.81 -16.26
N ARG A 52 -5.09 -2.48 -16.24
CA ARG A 52 -5.16 -1.68 -17.47
C ARG A 52 -3.93 -1.94 -18.35
N ARG A 53 -4.12 -1.88 -19.68
CA ARG A 53 -3.03 -2.10 -20.65
C ARG A 53 -1.93 -1.04 -20.58
N ASP A 54 -2.27 0.16 -20.13
CA ASP A 54 -1.35 1.29 -19.97
C ASP A 54 -0.69 1.32 -18.58
N SER A 55 -0.85 0.27 -17.77
CA SER A 55 -0.24 0.22 -16.44
C SER A 55 1.28 0.14 -16.56
N THR A 56 1.96 1.11 -15.92
CA THR A 56 3.41 1.16 -15.86
C THR A 56 3.90 0.77 -14.47
N LEU A 57 5.21 0.52 -14.32
CA LEU A 57 5.80 0.28 -13.00
C LEU A 57 5.57 1.47 -12.04
N LEU A 58 5.53 2.70 -12.57
CA LEU A 58 5.19 3.89 -11.79
C LEU A 58 3.73 3.85 -11.33
N THR A 59 2.80 3.49 -12.23
CA THR A 59 1.39 3.31 -11.88
C THR A 59 1.25 2.29 -10.75
N ALA A 60 1.99 1.19 -10.81
CA ALA A 60 1.97 0.17 -9.76
C ALA A 60 2.45 0.71 -8.41
N GLU A 61 3.57 1.43 -8.39
CA GLU A 61 4.10 2.04 -7.16
C GLU A 61 3.12 3.05 -6.55
N THR A 62 2.53 3.93 -7.38
CA THR A 62 1.52 4.89 -6.92
C THR A 62 0.24 4.21 -6.42
N THR A 63 -0.14 3.09 -7.03
CA THR A 63 -1.31 2.31 -6.64
C THR A 63 -1.10 1.66 -5.27
N VAL A 64 0.09 1.10 -5.03
CA VAL A 64 0.44 0.53 -3.72
C VAL A 64 0.44 1.62 -2.64
N LYS A 65 0.98 2.81 -2.95
CA LYS A 65 0.91 3.97 -2.04
C LYS A 65 -0.53 4.39 -1.76
N PHE A 66 -1.37 4.44 -2.79
CA PHE A 66 -2.80 4.74 -2.65
C PHE A 66 -3.52 3.77 -1.71
N ILE A 67 -3.27 2.45 -1.81
CA ILE A 67 -3.87 1.46 -0.91
C ILE A 67 -3.48 1.77 0.55
N LEU A 68 -2.19 2.01 0.81
CA LEU A 68 -1.70 2.30 2.17
C LEU A 68 -2.34 3.56 2.76
N GLU A 69 -2.44 4.63 1.98
CA GLU A 69 -3.08 5.88 2.41
C GLU A 69 -4.58 5.68 2.73
N LYS A 70 -5.29 4.89 1.92
CA LYS A 70 -6.70 4.59 2.16
C LYS A 70 -6.93 3.71 3.39
N LEU A 71 -6.07 2.72 3.63
CA LEU A 71 -6.15 1.88 4.82
C LEU A 71 -5.86 2.66 6.11
N LEU A 72 -4.91 3.62 6.06
CA LEU A 72 -4.62 4.51 7.18
C LEU A 72 -5.80 5.45 7.50
N THR A 73 -6.52 5.92 6.47
CA THR A 73 -7.67 6.81 6.67
C THR A 73 -8.84 6.11 7.38
N GLN A 74 -8.96 4.79 7.24
CA GLN A 74 -10.06 4.02 7.83
C GLN A 74 -9.88 3.76 9.33
N ASP A 75 -8.65 3.78 9.84
CA ASP A 75 -8.30 3.62 11.26
C ASP A 75 -9.05 2.50 12.00
N THR A 76 -9.21 1.35 11.34
CA THR A 76 -9.80 0.15 11.93
C THR A 76 -8.70 -0.86 12.26
N VAL A 77 -8.95 -1.76 13.21
CA VAL A 77 -8.02 -2.85 13.54
C VAL A 77 -7.66 -3.68 12.30
N LEU A 78 -8.67 -4.01 11.48
CA LEU A 78 -8.46 -4.77 10.24
C LEU A 78 -7.62 -3.99 9.21
N SER A 79 -7.88 -2.70 9.05
CA SER A 79 -7.12 -1.89 8.09
C SER A 79 -5.67 -1.68 8.56
N ALA A 80 -5.44 -1.57 9.87
CA ALA A 80 -4.09 -1.53 10.45
C ALA A 80 -3.32 -2.85 10.19
N GLU A 81 -3.92 -4.00 10.50
CA GLU A 81 -3.32 -5.32 10.23
C GLU A 81 -3.01 -5.54 8.75
N LEU A 82 -3.96 -5.21 7.87
CA LEU A 82 -3.76 -5.29 6.41
C LEU A 82 -2.64 -4.36 5.94
N SER A 83 -2.58 -3.14 6.48
CA SER A 83 -1.55 -2.17 6.11
C SER A 83 -0.16 -2.66 6.51
N GLU A 84 -0.02 -3.27 7.68
CA GLU A 84 1.26 -3.77 8.17
C GLU A 84 1.70 -5.02 7.40
N ALA A 85 0.79 -5.97 7.19
CA ALA A 85 1.05 -7.14 6.36
C ALA A 85 1.50 -6.72 4.94
N LEU A 86 0.84 -5.71 4.36
CA LEU A 86 1.22 -5.18 3.05
C LEU A 86 2.60 -4.52 3.08
N ARG A 87 2.93 -3.73 4.12
CA ARG A 87 4.26 -3.12 4.29
C ARG A 87 5.36 -4.16 4.39
N VAL A 88 5.15 -5.24 5.14
CA VAL A 88 6.10 -6.36 5.23
C VAL A 88 6.34 -6.96 3.84
N ARG A 89 5.28 -7.26 3.10
CA ARG A 89 5.39 -7.80 1.72
C ARG A 89 6.09 -6.84 0.74
N ILE A 90 5.89 -5.54 0.89
CA ILE A 90 6.59 -4.53 0.09
C ILE A 90 8.08 -4.53 0.43
N LYS A 91 8.44 -4.57 1.72
CA LYS A 91 9.85 -4.62 2.17
C LYS A 91 10.56 -5.87 1.63
N GLU A 92 9.88 -7.02 1.62
CA GLU A 92 10.43 -8.27 1.08
C GLU A 92 10.69 -8.22 -0.44
N ARG A 93 9.86 -7.49 -1.20
CA ARG A 93 9.86 -7.53 -2.67
C ARG A 93 10.48 -6.30 -3.33
N ARG A 94 10.67 -5.19 -2.61
CA ARG A 94 11.29 -3.98 -3.17
C ARG A 94 12.77 -4.24 -3.47
N THR A 95 13.18 -3.76 -4.65
CA THR A 95 14.56 -3.86 -5.12
C THR A 95 15.15 -2.48 -5.35
N VAL A 96 16.47 -2.41 -5.58
CA VAL A 96 17.19 -1.17 -5.89
C VAL A 96 16.58 -0.44 -7.10
N VAL A 97 15.98 -1.19 -8.04
CA VAL A 97 15.33 -0.65 -9.25
C VAL A 97 14.16 0.27 -8.89
N THR A 98 13.40 -0.04 -7.84
CA THR A 98 12.29 0.82 -7.37
C THR A 98 12.82 2.18 -6.89
N GLY A 99 13.96 2.20 -6.20
CA GLY A 99 14.59 3.45 -5.75
C GLY A 99 15.09 4.31 -6.91
N ILE A 100 15.65 3.68 -7.94
CA ILE A 100 16.08 4.37 -9.16
C ILE A 100 14.87 4.98 -9.88
N LEU A 101 13.77 4.22 -10.02
CA LEU A 101 12.53 4.69 -10.64
C LEU A 101 11.97 5.93 -9.93
N ILE A 102 11.88 5.88 -8.60
CA ILE A 102 11.38 7.01 -7.79
C ILE A 102 12.30 8.23 -7.97
N TYR A 103 13.62 8.04 -7.96
CA TYR A 103 14.59 9.12 -8.15
C TYR A 103 14.50 9.76 -9.54
N THR A 104 14.33 8.95 -10.59
CA THR A 104 14.18 9.46 -11.96
C THR A 104 12.91 10.28 -12.15
N GLU A 105 11.85 9.93 -11.42
CA GLU A 105 10.59 10.67 -11.47
C GLU A 105 10.54 11.85 -10.49
N SER A 106 11.24 11.79 -9.36
CA SER A 106 11.34 12.92 -8.42
C SER A 106 12.13 14.09 -9.00
N LYS A 107 13.12 13.81 -9.87
CA LYS A 107 13.84 14.86 -10.61
C LYS A 107 12.96 15.63 -11.60
N LYS A 108 11.76 15.12 -11.91
CA LYS A 108 10.73 15.82 -12.69
C LYS A 108 9.72 16.58 -11.80
N ASN A 109 9.65 16.30 -10.49
CA ASN A 109 8.65 16.83 -9.56
C ASN A 109 9.32 17.32 -8.26
N ASP A 110 9.76 18.58 -8.26
CA ASP A 110 10.65 19.21 -7.26
C ASP A 110 10.06 19.47 -5.85
N THR A 111 9.10 18.68 -5.37
CA THR A 111 8.48 18.95 -4.04
C THR A 111 7.79 17.72 -3.42
N ARG A 112 8.51 16.72 -2.89
CA ARG A 112 7.92 15.79 -1.90
C ARG A 112 8.90 15.44 -0.77
N ARG A 113 8.36 15.50 0.45
CA ARG A 113 8.99 15.44 1.78
C ARG A 113 9.93 14.24 1.97
N ALA A 114 10.98 14.48 2.75
CA ALA A 114 12.09 13.57 3.03
C ALA A 114 11.74 12.33 3.89
N GLU A 115 10.51 12.19 4.40
CA GLU A 115 10.18 11.12 5.35
C GLU A 115 9.80 9.77 4.71
N ASP A 116 9.54 9.74 3.41
CA ASP A 116 9.34 8.50 2.63
C ASP A 116 10.65 8.01 1.96
N THR A 117 11.81 8.56 2.34
CA THR A 117 13.10 8.19 1.72
C THR A 117 13.56 6.84 2.26
N PHE A 118 12.96 5.78 1.74
CA PHE A 118 13.45 4.42 1.90
C PHE A 118 14.94 4.38 1.58
N THR A 119 15.68 3.80 2.51
CA THR A 119 17.14 3.58 2.52
C THR A 119 17.71 3.41 1.12
N MET A 120 18.28 4.49 0.60
CA MET A 120 19.35 4.39 -0.39
C MET A 120 20.39 3.46 0.24
N LEU A 121 20.77 2.38 -0.46
CA LEU A 121 21.90 1.54 -0.06
C LEU A 121 23.04 2.50 0.30
N LYS A 122 23.49 2.52 1.56
CA LYS A 122 24.64 3.33 1.96
C LYS A 122 25.75 2.92 1.01
N LYS A 123 26.03 3.75 0.00
CA LYS A 123 27.24 3.62 -0.78
C LYS A 123 28.35 3.76 0.25
N SER A 124 28.96 2.65 0.64
CA SER A 124 30.31 2.68 1.14
C SER A 124 31.16 3.17 -0.03
N TYR A 125 31.18 4.48 -0.24
CA TYR A 125 32.30 5.10 -0.91
C TYR A 125 33.48 4.75 -0.01
N THR A 126 34.20 3.70 -0.38
CA THR A 126 35.56 3.50 0.07
C THR A 126 36.28 4.77 -0.36
N THR A 127 36.47 5.68 0.59
CA THR A 127 37.35 6.83 0.46
C THR A 127 38.72 6.27 0.15
N ARG A 128 39.03 6.13 -1.14
CA ARG A 128 40.35 5.77 -1.63
C ARG A 128 41.23 6.94 -1.22
N ASN A 129 41.99 6.75 -0.15
CA ASN A 129 42.88 7.72 0.47
C ASN A 129 43.68 8.51 -0.60
N GLU A 130 43.25 9.73 -0.91
CA GLU A 130 44.03 10.75 -1.62
C GLU A 130 45.12 11.34 -0.71
N LYS A 131 45.89 10.49 -0.03
CA LYS A 131 47.00 10.92 0.85
C LYS A 131 48.40 10.69 0.27
N TYR A 132 48.51 10.28 -1.00
CA TYR A 132 49.80 9.97 -1.63
C TYR A 132 50.10 10.75 -2.93
N LEU A 133 49.54 11.94 -3.13
CA LEU A 133 49.90 12.80 -4.27
C LEU A 133 50.40 14.21 -3.87
N ARG A 134 50.92 14.37 -2.64
CA ARG A 134 51.82 15.49 -2.32
C ARG A 134 53.26 14.99 -2.21
N LYS A 135 53.84 14.64 -3.36
CA LYS A 135 55.28 14.75 -3.56
C LYS A 135 55.55 15.14 -5.00
N SER A 136 56.43 16.14 -5.11
CA SER A 136 57.19 16.53 -6.30
C SER A 136 56.47 17.47 -7.27
N TYR A 137 56.85 18.77 -7.24
CA TYR A 137 57.30 19.62 -8.36
C TYR A 137 57.60 21.02 -7.75
N SER A 138 58.87 21.33 -7.43
CA SER A 138 59.77 22.26 -8.15
C SER A 138 59.33 23.73 -8.01
N ARG A 139 60.14 24.66 -7.48
CA ARG A 139 61.54 25.01 -7.75
C ARG A 139 62.19 25.61 -6.51
#